data_AF-A0A9W8W5U4-F1
#
_entry.id   AF-A0A9W8W5U4-F1
#
_cell.length_a   1.000
_cell.length_b   1.000
_cell.length_c   1.000
_cell.angle_alpha   90.00
_cell.angle_beta   90.00
_cell.angle_gamma   90.00
#
_symmetry.space_group_name_H-M   'P 1'
#
loop_
_entity.id
_entity.type
_entity.pdbx_description
1 polymer ?
#
loop_
_entity_poly.entity_id
_entity_poly.type
_entity_poly.pdbx_seq_one_letter_code
_entity_poly.pdbx_strand_id
1 'polypeptide(L)'
;MHFLRLSLAALVGVAQAVDVQVVSVGRNSATNATGLKFWPEKITAEPGTMVQFQFWAGNHTVTQSTFDDPCIPIGNVNSSIEGIYSGYMPVEASMAMGMIPTYTITIKDKKPLWLYCSKAKHCQGGMSLVINENTAANSSRSLENYRTGCQSATGADVLPVNVASGGGNNGGSNGGGSGSGNDSGSGSGGDSNNGGGSNNGGDSNNGGGSNNGGSGSGDGSNNGGSGSGSDSPVPTGIQTPAPTGTPTAGSPASTESVVTASAPKLLAPSSLVLAVGAALLLL
;
A
#
# COMPACT_ATOMS: atom_id res chain seq x y z
N MET A 1 8.98 -5.51 -72.91
CA MET A 1 8.11 -6.31 -72.03
C MET A 1 8.75 -6.38 -70.65
N HIS A 2 8.35 -5.51 -69.71
CA HIS A 2 8.85 -5.52 -68.34
C HIS A 2 8.00 -6.50 -67.51
N PHE A 3 8.60 -7.58 -67.00
CA PHE A 3 7.91 -8.51 -66.12
C PHE A 3 8.10 -8.07 -64.67
N LEU A 4 7.02 -7.51 -64.11
CA LEU A 4 6.90 -7.10 -62.72
C LEU A 4 6.98 -8.35 -61.82
N ARG A 5 8.04 -8.47 -61.01
CA ARG A 5 8.16 -9.53 -60.02
C ARG A 5 7.42 -9.11 -58.75
N LEU A 6 6.29 -9.77 -58.49
CA LEU A 6 5.55 -9.62 -57.24
C LEU A 6 6.23 -10.50 -56.17
N SER A 7 6.97 -9.88 -55.26
CA SER A 7 7.54 -10.55 -54.09
C SER A 7 6.49 -10.65 -52.97
N LEU A 8 6.02 -11.88 -52.71
CA LEU A 8 5.11 -12.19 -51.61
C LEU A 8 5.93 -12.39 -50.32
N ALA A 9 5.89 -11.41 -49.42
CA ALA A 9 6.50 -11.52 -48.10
C ALA A 9 5.54 -12.27 -47.14
N ALA A 10 5.93 -13.46 -46.70
CA ALA A 10 5.19 -14.19 -45.67
C ALA A 10 5.56 -13.63 -44.28
N LEU A 11 4.60 -13.00 -43.60
CA LEU A 11 4.75 -12.55 -42.23
C LEU A 11 4.56 -13.75 -41.28
N VAL A 12 5.64 -14.31 -40.75
CA VAL A 12 5.58 -15.35 -39.73
C VAL A 12 5.30 -14.67 -38.38
N GLY A 13 4.08 -14.80 -37.87
CA GLY A 13 3.73 -14.36 -36.52
C GLY A 13 4.22 -15.37 -35.49
N VAL A 14 5.13 -14.97 -34.59
CA VAL A 14 5.51 -15.75 -33.41
C VAL A 14 4.49 -15.51 -32.29
N ALA A 15 3.68 -16.52 -31.98
CA ALA A 15 2.85 -16.52 -30.78
C ALA A 15 3.76 -16.75 -29.56
N GLN A 16 3.99 -15.71 -28.75
CA GLN A 16 4.66 -15.84 -27.46
C GLN A 16 3.63 -16.32 -26.43
N ALA A 17 3.89 -17.45 -25.78
CA ALA A 17 3.08 -17.90 -24.65
C ALA A 17 3.41 -17.02 -23.42
N VAL A 18 2.43 -16.28 -22.91
CA VAL A 18 2.62 -15.47 -21.69
C VAL A 18 2.48 -16.39 -20.48
N ASP A 19 3.52 -16.45 -19.66
CA ASP A 19 3.50 -17.19 -18.39
C ASP A 19 2.61 -16.48 -17.37
N VAL A 20 1.70 -17.21 -16.73
CA VAL A 20 0.78 -16.67 -15.72
C VAL A 20 0.89 -17.50 -14.44
N GLN A 21 1.34 -16.87 -13.37
CA GLN A 21 1.37 -17.45 -12.03
C GLN A 21 0.19 -16.92 -11.21
N VAL A 22 -0.52 -17.81 -10.52
CA VAL A 22 -1.70 -17.46 -9.72
C VAL A 22 -1.37 -17.41 -8.23
N VAL A 23 -1.83 -16.36 -7.56
CA VAL A 23 -1.80 -16.21 -6.11
C VAL A 23 -3.25 -16.14 -5.60
N SER A 24 -3.66 -17.08 -4.77
CA SER A 24 -4.97 -17.05 -4.10
C SER A 24 -4.91 -16.15 -2.86
N VAL A 25 -5.90 -15.28 -2.68
CA VAL A 25 -5.96 -14.30 -1.58
C VAL A 25 -7.15 -14.58 -0.67
N GLY A 26 -6.94 -14.62 0.64
CA GLY A 26 -7.99 -14.77 1.66
C GLY A 26 -8.50 -16.21 1.84
N ARG A 27 -8.51 -17.01 0.77
CA ARG A 27 -8.75 -18.46 0.82
C ARG A 27 -7.87 -19.17 -0.20
N ASN A 28 -7.26 -20.29 0.21
CA ASN A 28 -6.52 -21.18 -0.66
C ASN A 28 -7.50 -21.92 -1.59
N SER A 29 -7.33 -21.78 -2.90
CA SER A 29 -8.20 -22.40 -3.91
C SER A 29 -8.09 -23.92 -3.99
N ALA A 30 -6.96 -24.51 -3.59
CA ALA A 30 -6.72 -25.95 -3.62
C ALA A 30 -7.23 -26.66 -2.35
N THR A 31 -7.04 -26.05 -1.18
CA THR A 31 -7.35 -26.70 0.12
C THR A 31 -8.59 -26.12 0.82
N ASN A 32 -9.17 -25.04 0.30
CA ASN A 32 -10.23 -24.25 0.93
C ASN A 32 -9.86 -23.65 2.30
N ALA A 33 -8.59 -23.70 2.71
CA ALA A 33 -8.13 -23.05 3.94
C ALA A 33 -8.30 -21.52 3.83
N THR A 34 -8.95 -20.90 4.82
CA THR A 34 -9.16 -19.45 4.89
C THR A 34 -8.18 -18.78 5.85
N GLY A 35 -7.82 -17.53 5.59
CA GLY A 35 -6.93 -16.78 6.49
C GLY A 35 -6.46 -15.46 5.91
N LEU A 36 -5.83 -14.64 6.76
CA LEU A 36 -5.19 -13.38 6.38
C LEU A 36 -3.87 -13.66 5.66
N LYS A 37 -3.95 -14.23 4.46
CA LYS A 37 -2.80 -14.84 3.79
C LYS A 37 -2.93 -14.84 2.26
N PHE A 38 -1.78 -14.84 1.62
CA PHE A 38 -1.59 -15.09 0.19
C PHE A 38 -1.12 -16.53 0.01
N TRP A 39 -1.56 -17.23 -1.04
CA TRP A 39 -1.10 -18.58 -1.36
C TRP A 39 -0.66 -18.69 -2.83
N PRO A 40 0.60 -19.10 -3.10
CA PRO A 40 1.72 -19.19 -2.15
C PRO A 40 2.13 -17.80 -1.62
N GLU A 41 3.00 -17.75 -0.62
CA GLU A 41 3.52 -16.48 -0.03
C GLU A 41 4.86 -16.05 -0.62
N LYS A 42 5.55 -16.97 -1.29
CA LYS A 42 6.82 -16.74 -1.99
C LYS A 42 6.65 -17.23 -3.42
N ILE A 43 6.95 -16.38 -4.39
CA ILE A 43 6.96 -16.76 -5.80
C ILE A 43 8.24 -16.29 -6.47
N THR A 44 8.67 -17.03 -7.50
CA THR A 44 9.78 -16.64 -8.38
C THR A 44 9.22 -16.52 -9.79
N ALA A 45 9.45 -15.39 -10.43
CA ALA A 45 8.90 -15.06 -11.74
C ALA A 45 9.97 -14.38 -12.60
N GLU A 46 10.00 -14.71 -13.89
CA GLU A 46 10.88 -14.05 -14.86
C GLU A 46 10.27 -12.71 -15.31
N PRO A 47 11.09 -11.76 -15.79
CA PRO A 47 10.58 -10.59 -16.49
C PRO A 47 9.64 -11.00 -17.64
N GLY A 48 8.46 -10.38 -17.70
CA GLY A 48 7.40 -10.72 -18.66
C GLY A 48 6.35 -11.71 -18.14
N THR A 49 6.60 -12.43 -17.04
CA THR A 49 5.56 -13.24 -16.37
C THR A 49 4.46 -12.32 -15.83
N MET A 50 3.21 -12.75 -15.96
CA MET A 50 2.07 -12.14 -15.27
C MET A 50 1.81 -12.85 -13.94
N VAL A 51 1.61 -12.09 -12.87
CA VAL A 51 1.14 -12.62 -11.59
C VAL A 51 -0.28 -12.15 -11.37
N GLN A 52 -1.22 -13.10 -11.35
CA GLN A 52 -2.64 -12.85 -11.13
C GLN A 52 -3.04 -13.21 -9.70
N PHE A 53 -3.50 -12.23 -8.96
CA PHE A 53 -4.08 -12.39 -7.64
C PHE A 53 -5.58 -12.64 -7.79
N GLN A 54 -6.05 -13.77 -7.26
CA GLN A 54 -7.46 -14.16 -7.25
C GLN A 54 -8.01 -14.10 -5.84
N PHE A 55 -9.02 -13.28 -5.61
CA PHE A 55 -9.55 -12.99 -4.28
C PHE A 55 -10.74 -13.90 -3.97
N TRP A 56 -10.58 -14.79 -3.00
CA TRP A 56 -11.52 -15.89 -2.77
C TRP A 56 -12.34 -15.77 -1.47
N ALA A 57 -11.93 -14.92 -0.55
CA ALA A 57 -12.68 -14.61 0.66
C ALA A 57 -12.31 -13.22 1.19
N GLY A 58 -13.21 -12.62 1.97
CA GLY A 58 -12.95 -11.37 2.68
C GLY A 58 -12.85 -10.13 1.79
N ASN A 59 -12.12 -9.13 2.28
CA ASN A 59 -11.84 -7.89 1.57
C ASN A 59 -10.36 -7.53 1.76
N HIS A 60 -9.57 -7.79 0.73
CA HIS A 60 -8.12 -7.67 0.78
C HIS A 60 -7.60 -6.75 -0.31
N THR A 61 -6.32 -6.40 -0.21
CA THR A 61 -5.57 -5.66 -1.22
C THR A 61 -4.28 -6.40 -1.53
N VAL A 62 -3.67 -6.05 -2.66
CA VAL A 62 -2.27 -6.27 -2.97
C VAL A 62 -1.63 -4.90 -3.04
N THR A 63 -0.81 -4.57 -2.05
CA THR A 63 -0.15 -3.26 -1.92
C THR A 63 1.35 -3.47 -1.84
N GLN A 64 2.14 -2.70 -2.60
CA GLN A 64 3.60 -2.74 -2.54
C GLN A 64 4.15 -1.78 -1.49
N SER A 65 5.16 -2.24 -0.77
CA SER A 65 5.99 -1.48 0.16
C SER A 65 7.47 -1.62 -0.21
N THR A 66 8.34 -0.95 0.53
CA THR A 66 9.76 -1.31 0.62
C THR A 66 9.92 -2.43 1.67
N PHE A 67 11.08 -3.08 1.70
CA PHE A 67 11.39 -4.00 2.80
C PHE A 67 11.48 -3.28 4.15
N ASP A 68 12.07 -2.08 4.15
CA ASP A 68 12.44 -1.34 5.37
C ASP A 68 11.25 -0.56 5.95
N ASP A 69 10.23 -0.26 5.12
CA ASP A 69 9.00 0.42 5.49
C ASP A 69 7.78 -0.48 5.21
N PRO A 70 7.66 -1.63 5.90
CA PRO A 70 6.53 -2.53 5.71
C PRO A 70 5.22 -1.86 6.13
N CYS A 71 4.11 -2.35 5.57
CA CYS A 71 2.76 -1.85 5.83
C CYS A 71 2.51 -0.38 5.43
N ILE A 72 3.44 0.25 4.72
CA ILE A 72 3.31 1.59 4.15
C ILE A 72 3.40 1.47 2.62
N PRO A 73 2.48 2.06 1.84
CA PRO A 73 2.57 2.01 0.39
C PRO A 73 3.88 2.66 -0.08
N ILE A 74 4.57 2.03 -1.02
CA ILE A 74 5.89 2.48 -1.48
C ILE A 74 5.88 3.94 -2.00
N GLY A 75 4.77 4.38 -2.60
CA GLY A 75 4.59 5.76 -3.04
C GLY A 75 4.52 6.78 -1.90
N ASN A 76 4.17 6.35 -0.68
CA ASN A 76 4.16 7.22 0.51
C ASN A 76 5.56 7.35 1.11
N VAL A 77 6.42 6.36 0.88
CA VAL A 77 7.84 6.38 1.28
C VAL A 77 8.67 7.15 0.26
N ASN A 78 8.39 6.93 -1.03
CA ASN A 78 9.03 7.61 -2.14
C ASN A 78 7.98 8.00 -3.20
N SER A 79 7.61 9.28 -3.20
CA SER A 79 6.58 9.84 -4.07
C SER A 79 6.92 9.81 -5.57
N SER A 80 8.18 9.51 -5.93
CA SER A 80 8.60 9.35 -7.33
C SER A 80 8.36 7.94 -7.88
N ILE A 81 7.93 6.99 -7.04
CA ILE A 81 7.68 5.60 -7.43
C ILE A 81 6.17 5.34 -7.44
N GLU A 82 5.65 4.96 -8.60
CA GLU A 82 4.32 4.37 -8.68
C GLU A 82 4.37 2.92 -8.20
N GLY A 83 3.68 2.64 -7.10
CA GLY A 83 3.61 1.32 -6.48
C GLY A 83 2.47 0.46 -6.99
N ILE A 84 2.55 -0.84 -6.73
CA ILE A 84 1.43 -1.76 -6.94
C ILE A 84 0.36 -1.48 -5.88
N TYR A 85 -0.88 -1.28 -6.32
CA TYR A 85 -2.05 -1.20 -5.46
C TYR A 85 -3.30 -1.72 -6.20
N SER A 86 -3.89 -2.80 -5.71
CA SER A 86 -5.08 -3.39 -6.33
C SER A 86 -6.38 -2.65 -6.03
N GLY A 87 -6.40 -1.79 -5.01
CA GLY A 87 -7.64 -1.43 -4.34
C GLY A 87 -8.20 -2.57 -3.47
N TYR A 88 -9.23 -2.26 -2.70
CA TYR A 88 -9.98 -3.23 -1.91
C TYR A 88 -10.84 -4.12 -2.81
N MET A 89 -10.72 -5.43 -2.64
CA MET A 89 -11.48 -6.44 -3.39
C MET A 89 -12.50 -7.13 -2.47
N PRO A 90 -13.72 -6.56 -2.29
CA PRO A 90 -14.78 -7.18 -1.50
C PRO A 90 -15.36 -8.40 -2.22
N VAL A 91 -14.95 -9.60 -1.80
CA VAL A 91 -15.28 -10.85 -2.50
C VAL A 91 -16.78 -11.15 -2.47
N GLU A 92 -17.46 -10.88 -1.36
CA GLU A 92 -18.91 -11.13 -1.21
C GLU A 92 -19.73 -10.42 -2.31
N ALA A 93 -19.40 -9.16 -2.59
CA ALA A 93 -20.07 -8.39 -3.64
C ALA A 93 -19.83 -8.98 -5.05
N SER A 94 -18.62 -9.49 -5.31
CA SER A 94 -18.29 -10.09 -6.61
C SER A 94 -18.87 -11.48 -6.79
N MET A 95 -18.90 -12.29 -5.73
CA MET A 95 -19.51 -13.62 -5.73
C MET A 95 -21.04 -13.55 -5.95
N ALA A 96 -21.71 -12.50 -5.45
CA ALA A 96 -23.12 -12.25 -5.76
C ALA A 96 -23.38 -12.06 -7.27
N MET A 97 -22.35 -11.66 -8.03
CA MET A 97 -22.38 -11.53 -9.49
C MET A 97 -21.77 -12.74 -10.21
N GLY A 98 -21.45 -13.82 -9.48
CA GLY A 98 -20.84 -15.03 -10.05
C GLY A 98 -19.38 -14.87 -10.51
N MET A 99 -18.67 -13.84 -10.02
CA MET A 99 -17.29 -13.55 -10.43
C MET A 99 -16.31 -13.58 -9.26
N ILE A 100 -15.06 -13.97 -9.56
CA ILE A 100 -13.93 -13.88 -8.64
C ILE A 100 -13.18 -12.58 -8.97
N PRO A 101 -13.03 -11.63 -8.03
CA PRO A 101 -12.20 -10.47 -8.27
C PRO A 101 -10.76 -10.89 -8.55
N THR A 102 -10.16 -10.26 -9.55
CA THR A 102 -8.75 -10.50 -9.89
C THR A 102 -7.98 -9.21 -10.06
N TYR A 103 -6.70 -9.24 -9.72
CA TYR A 103 -5.76 -8.16 -10.00
C TYR A 103 -4.50 -8.77 -10.62
N THR A 104 -3.99 -8.22 -11.72
CA THR A 104 -2.85 -8.79 -12.44
C THR A 104 -1.74 -7.76 -12.56
N ILE A 105 -0.51 -8.18 -12.25
CA ILE A 105 0.71 -7.39 -12.47
C ILE A 105 1.60 -8.09 -13.49
N THR A 106 2.39 -7.31 -14.22
CA THR A 106 3.48 -7.84 -15.06
C THR A 106 4.80 -7.65 -14.33
N ILE A 107 5.60 -8.71 -14.23
CA ILE A 107 6.92 -8.66 -13.62
C ILE A 107 7.89 -7.97 -14.59
N LYS A 108 8.49 -6.86 -14.15
CA LYS A 108 9.35 -6.02 -14.99
C LYS A 108 10.82 -6.42 -14.93
N ASP A 109 11.28 -6.85 -13.76
CA ASP A 109 12.65 -7.27 -13.53
C ASP A 109 12.71 -8.32 -12.39
N LYS A 110 13.93 -8.76 -12.05
CA LYS A 110 14.20 -9.74 -11.00
C LYS A 110 14.33 -9.13 -9.60
N LYS A 111 14.05 -7.83 -9.40
CA LYS A 111 14.15 -7.23 -8.08
C LYS A 111 13.05 -7.79 -7.17
N PRO A 112 13.33 -7.98 -5.86
CA PRO A 112 12.31 -8.41 -4.91
C PRO A 112 11.14 -7.42 -4.85
N LEU A 113 9.91 -7.91 -4.92
CA LEU A 113 8.70 -7.14 -4.64
C LEU A 113 8.13 -7.59 -3.31
N TRP A 114 8.05 -6.66 -2.36
CA TRP A 114 7.43 -6.88 -1.05
C TRP A 114 5.99 -6.38 -1.11
N LEU A 115 5.05 -7.32 -0.96
CA LEU A 115 3.63 -7.07 -1.10
C LEU A 115 2.93 -7.41 0.23
N TYR A 116 1.89 -6.65 0.55
CA TYR A 116 1.11 -6.82 1.77
C TYR A 116 -0.36 -6.47 1.54
N CYS A 117 -1.22 -6.86 2.48
CA CYS A 117 -2.60 -6.39 2.52
C CYS A 117 -2.72 -5.16 3.44
N SER A 118 -3.21 -4.05 2.89
CA SER A 118 -3.35 -2.78 3.62
C SER A 118 -4.63 -2.66 4.42
N LYS A 119 -5.53 -3.66 4.38
CA LYS A 119 -6.77 -3.66 5.16
C LYS A 119 -6.48 -3.78 6.65
N ALA A 120 -7.04 -2.87 7.45
CA ALA A 120 -7.00 -2.86 8.90
C ALA A 120 -5.60 -3.23 9.45
N LYS A 121 -5.51 -4.33 10.19
CA LYS A 121 -4.27 -4.89 10.74
C LYS A 121 -3.81 -6.18 10.04
N HIS A 122 -4.24 -6.42 8.79
CA HIS A 122 -3.87 -7.65 8.08
C HIS A 122 -2.36 -7.74 7.85
N CYS A 123 -1.70 -6.63 7.49
CA CYS A 123 -0.25 -6.57 7.36
C CYS A 123 0.47 -6.97 8.65
N GLN A 124 0.09 -6.36 9.78
CA GLN A 124 0.61 -6.66 11.11
C GLN A 124 0.31 -8.10 11.54
N GLY A 125 -0.83 -8.63 11.10
CA GLY A 125 -1.22 -10.03 11.26
C GLY A 125 -0.45 -11.00 10.37
N GLY A 126 0.53 -10.53 9.59
CA GLY A 126 1.41 -11.36 8.78
C GLY A 126 0.98 -11.51 7.32
N MET A 127 -0.10 -10.85 6.87
CA MET A 127 -0.61 -10.94 5.50
C MET A 127 0.33 -10.24 4.51
N SER A 128 1.33 -10.99 4.05
CA SER A 128 2.44 -10.52 3.24
C SER A 128 2.92 -11.61 2.28
N LEU A 129 3.46 -11.18 1.15
CA LEU A 129 4.02 -12.01 0.10
C LEU A 129 5.29 -11.34 -0.46
N VAL A 130 6.25 -12.16 -0.90
CA VAL A 130 7.40 -11.72 -1.67
C VAL A 130 7.44 -12.38 -3.04
N ILE A 131 7.70 -11.56 -4.07
CA ILE A 131 8.04 -12.02 -5.43
C ILE A 131 9.54 -11.83 -5.61
N ASN A 132 10.23 -12.83 -6.15
CA ASN A 132 11.67 -12.77 -6.45
C ASN A 132 12.53 -12.41 -5.22
N GLU A 133 12.26 -13.04 -4.08
CA GLU A 133 13.14 -12.94 -2.91
C GLU A 133 14.58 -13.31 -3.28
N ASN A 134 15.57 -12.53 -2.80
CA ASN A 134 16.98 -12.74 -3.13
C ASN A 134 17.86 -12.76 -1.87
N THR A 135 17.63 -13.75 -1.02
CA THR A 135 18.41 -13.96 0.22
C THR A 135 19.86 -14.37 -0.06
N ALA A 136 20.18 -14.85 -1.26
CA ALA A 136 21.55 -15.09 -1.68
C ALA A 136 22.35 -13.79 -1.81
N ALA A 137 21.74 -12.70 -2.30
CA ALA A 137 22.37 -11.39 -2.37
C ALA A 137 22.33 -10.63 -1.03
N ASN A 138 21.26 -10.82 -0.25
CA ASN A 138 21.15 -10.25 1.09
C ASN A 138 20.32 -11.15 2.01
N SER A 139 20.98 -11.91 2.87
CA SER A 139 20.36 -12.90 3.74
C SER A 139 19.42 -12.30 4.79
N SER A 140 19.54 -11.01 5.12
CA SER A 140 18.62 -10.36 6.05
C SER A 140 17.28 -10.00 5.38
N ARG A 141 17.21 -9.97 4.05
CA ARG A 141 16.00 -9.64 3.29
C ARG A 141 15.19 -10.87 2.91
N SER A 142 14.66 -11.55 3.92
CA SER A 142 13.73 -12.68 3.79
C SER A 142 12.29 -12.28 4.14
N LEU A 143 11.30 -13.04 3.66
CA LEU A 143 9.89 -12.87 4.04
C LEU A 143 9.66 -12.96 5.54
N GLU A 144 10.41 -13.82 6.22
CA GLU A 144 10.35 -13.97 7.67
C GLU A 144 10.74 -12.67 8.37
N ASN A 145 11.85 -12.04 7.96
CA ASN A 145 12.29 -10.77 8.54
C ASN A 145 11.37 -9.59 8.14
N TYR A 146 10.85 -9.59 6.91
CA TYR A 146 9.86 -8.61 6.47
C TYR A 146 8.62 -8.63 7.37
N ARG A 147 8.17 -9.82 7.78
CA ARG A 147 7.03 -9.99 8.70
C ARG A 147 7.30 -9.47 10.10
N THR A 148 8.51 -9.64 10.62
CA THR A 148 8.89 -9.02 11.89
C THR A 148 8.73 -7.51 11.84
N GLY A 149 9.16 -6.87 10.74
CA GLY A 149 8.91 -5.44 10.52
C GLY A 149 7.41 -5.10 10.43
N CYS A 150 6.62 -5.93 9.73
CA CYS A 150 5.17 -5.75 9.63
C CYS A 150 4.50 -5.75 11.01
N GLN A 151 4.89 -6.66 11.91
CA GLN A 151 4.30 -6.77 13.25
C GLN A 151 4.53 -5.52 14.11
N SER A 152 5.64 -4.81 13.89
CA SER A 152 5.95 -3.56 14.57
C SER A 152 5.28 -2.32 13.95
N ALA A 153 4.66 -2.43 12.78
CA ALA A 153 4.05 -1.30 12.09
C ALA A 153 2.75 -0.82 12.79
N THR A 154 2.63 0.49 13.02
CA THR A 154 1.50 1.07 13.78
C THR A 154 0.34 1.56 12.92
N GLY A 155 0.55 1.82 11.63
CA GLY A 155 -0.49 2.28 10.70
C GLY A 155 -1.58 1.23 10.45
N ALA A 156 -2.81 1.63 10.16
CA ALA A 156 -3.88 0.75 9.69
C ALA A 156 -4.57 1.42 8.51
N ASP A 157 -5.02 0.64 7.53
CA ASP A 157 -5.72 1.16 6.35
C ASP A 157 -4.96 2.28 5.61
N VAL A 158 -3.62 2.23 5.61
CA VAL A 158 -2.77 3.24 4.95
C VAL A 158 -2.90 3.09 3.44
N LEU A 159 -3.46 4.11 2.78
CA LEU A 159 -3.68 4.15 1.35
C LEU A 159 -2.54 4.87 0.61
N PRO A 160 -2.27 4.54 -0.67
CA PRO A 160 -1.31 5.28 -1.48
C PRO A 160 -1.71 6.75 -1.63
N VAL A 161 -0.76 7.68 -1.47
CA VAL A 161 -0.99 9.14 -1.61
C VAL A 161 -1.39 9.56 -3.03
N ASN A 162 -0.95 8.78 -4.03
CA ASN A 162 -1.23 9.02 -5.44
C ASN A 162 -1.97 7.79 -5.98
N VAL A 163 -3.20 7.56 -5.54
CA VAL A 163 -4.09 6.65 -6.26
C VAL A 163 -4.45 7.32 -7.59
N ALA A 164 -3.64 7.07 -8.63
CA ALA A 164 -4.10 7.31 -9.99
C ALA A 164 -5.40 6.51 -10.13
N SER A 165 -6.52 7.22 -10.34
CA SER A 165 -7.80 6.62 -10.68
C SER A 165 -7.65 5.92 -12.05
N GLY A 166 -7.10 4.71 -12.04
CA GLY A 166 -6.88 3.86 -13.20
C GLY A 166 -7.80 2.65 -13.08
N GLY A 167 -8.96 2.75 -13.72
CA GLY A 167 -10.06 1.81 -13.59
C GLY A 167 -9.74 0.36 -13.96
N GLY A 168 -10.24 -0.55 -13.13
CA GLY A 168 -10.90 -1.74 -13.64
C GLY A 168 -12.35 -1.38 -13.95
N ASN A 169 -12.70 -1.33 -15.24
CA ASN A 169 -14.10 -1.17 -15.65
C ASN A 169 -14.95 -2.31 -15.09
N ASN A 170 -15.88 -1.99 -14.21
CA ASN A 170 -17.22 -2.56 -14.24
C ASN A 170 -18.19 -1.45 -13.84
N GLY A 171 -19.12 -1.14 -14.77
CA GLY A 171 -20.05 -0.03 -14.67
C GLY A 171 -21.01 -0.16 -13.49
N GLY A 172 -21.31 0.99 -12.89
CA GLY A 172 -22.30 1.12 -11.82
C GLY A 172 -22.13 2.41 -11.04
N SER A 173 -22.46 3.55 -11.67
CA SER A 173 -22.51 4.86 -11.01
C SER A 173 -23.58 4.91 -9.93
N ASN A 174 -23.19 5.21 -8.69
CA ASN A 174 -23.84 6.10 -7.71
C ASN A 174 -22.90 6.14 -6.49
N GLY A 175 -22.33 7.24 -6.03
CA GLY A 175 -22.91 8.53 -5.74
C GLY A 175 -22.64 8.81 -4.25
N GLY A 176 -21.82 9.81 -3.94
CA GLY A 176 -21.48 10.15 -2.55
C GLY A 176 -20.25 11.05 -2.43
N GLY A 177 -20.34 12.25 -3.01
CA GLY A 177 -19.32 13.28 -2.82
C GLY A 177 -19.31 13.83 -1.40
N SER A 178 -18.13 14.24 -0.95
CA SER A 178 -17.98 15.22 0.13
C SER A 178 -16.96 16.24 -0.34
N GLY A 179 -17.48 17.41 -0.71
CA GLY A 179 -16.71 18.55 -1.14
C GLY A 179 -15.99 19.18 0.04
N SER A 180 -14.81 19.73 -0.24
CA SER A 180 -14.17 20.73 0.61
C SER A 180 -14.00 21.97 -0.27
N GLY A 181 -14.98 22.87 -0.19
CA GLY A 181 -14.92 24.18 -0.81
C GLY A 181 -14.06 25.10 0.04
N ASN A 182 -12.99 25.64 -0.56
CA ASN A 182 -12.25 26.77 -0.04
C ASN A 182 -12.69 28.01 -0.84
N ASP A 183 -13.73 28.69 -0.37
CA ASP A 183 -14.10 30.01 -0.90
C ASP A 183 -13.24 31.08 -0.21
N SER A 184 -12.32 31.64 -1.00
CA SER A 184 -11.58 32.84 -0.65
C SER A 184 -12.41 34.07 -1.03
N GLY A 185 -12.63 34.94 -0.05
CA GLY A 185 -13.47 36.13 -0.20
C GLY A 185 -12.93 37.18 -1.17
N SER A 186 -13.86 37.89 -1.78
CA SER A 186 -13.68 39.25 -2.28
C SER A 186 -15.06 39.92 -2.32
N GLY A 187 -15.20 41.01 -1.57
CA GLY A 187 -16.44 41.76 -1.44
C GLY A 187 -16.67 42.78 -2.55
N SER A 188 -17.87 43.37 -2.55
CA SER A 188 -18.14 44.80 -2.78
C SER A 188 -19.65 45.11 -2.87
N GLY A 189 -20.09 46.12 -2.10
CA GLY A 189 -21.26 47.01 -2.32
C GLY A 189 -22.67 46.42 -2.19
N GLY A 190 -23.69 47.07 -1.63
CA GLY A 190 -23.86 48.42 -1.09
C GLY A 190 -25.33 48.61 -0.64
N ASP A 191 -25.51 49.34 0.46
CA ASP A 191 -26.60 50.23 0.91
C ASP A 191 -28.10 49.89 0.69
N SER A 192 -28.88 49.87 1.80
CA SER A 192 -29.87 50.93 2.15
C SER A 192 -30.96 50.49 3.15
N ASN A 193 -30.82 50.98 4.40
CA ASN A 193 -31.75 51.73 5.26
C ASN A 193 -33.21 51.29 5.64
N ASN A 194 -33.52 51.63 6.91
CA ASN A 194 -34.81 51.95 7.57
C ASN A 194 -35.63 50.78 8.19
N GLY A 195 -36.14 50.82 9.44
CA GLY A 195 -36.12 51.79 10.54
C GLY A 195 -37.05 51.36 11.71
N GLY A 196 -36.88 52.00 12.88
CA GLY A 196 -37.85 52.11 14.01
C GLY A 196 -37.85 50.98 15.05
N GLY A 197 -37.85 51.20 16.38
CA GLY A 197 -37.85 52.41 17.21
C GLY A 197 -38.01 52.05 18.71
N SER A 198 -37.52 52.96 19.59
CA SER A 198 -38.00 53.33 20.96
C SER A 198 -38.04 52.29 22.10
N ASN A 199 -37.81 52.56 23.39
CA ASN A 199 -37.19 53.62 24.22
C ASN A 199 -37.23 53.18 25.71
N ASN A 200 -36.48 53.90 26.56
CA ASN A 200 -36.53 54.05 28.05
C ASN A 200 -35.83 53.01 28.93
N GLY A 201 -35.06 53.37 29.97
CA GLY A 201 -34.75 54.70 30.53
C GLY A 201 -33.97 54.61 31.85
N GLY A 202 -33.52 55.78 32.36
CA GLY A 202 -33.04 56.05 33.73
C GLY A 202 -31.50 56.07 33.87
N ASP A 203 -30.84 57.24 33.83
CA ASP A 203 -30.54 58.16 34.96
C ASP A 203 -29.50 57.61 35.94
N SER A 204 -28.50 58.32 36.48
CA SER A 204 -27.94 59.67 36.29
C SER A 204 -26.75 59.79 37.28
N ASN A 205 -25.73 60.61 36.93
CA ASN A 205 -24.79 61.32 37.83
C ASN A 205 -23.76 60.48 38.63
N ASN A 206 -22.56 60.94 39.02
CA ASN A 206 -21.77 62.18 39.04
C ASN A 206 -20.34 61.69 39.41
N GLY A 207 -19.20 62.11 38.86
CA GLY A 207 -18.65 63.45 38.83
C GLY A 207 -17.17 63.41 39.26
N GLY A 208 -16.34 64.24 38.62
CA GLY A 208 -15.00 64.65 39.05
C GLY A 208 -13.87 63.64 38.83
N GLY A 209 -12.72 63.96 38.25
CA GLY A 209 -12.10 65.26 38.01
C GLY A 209 -10.59 65.05 38.06
N SER A 210 -9.92 65.48 36.99
CA SER A 210 -8.52 65.28 36.62
C SER A 210 -7.46 65.74 37.62
N ASN A 211 -6.27 65.12 37.51
CA ASN A 211 -4.91 65.71 37.38
C ASN A 211 -3.87 64.80 38.05
N ASN A 212 -2.60 64.72 37.66
CA ASN A 212 -1.79 65.21 36.53
C ASN A 212 -0.38 64.65 36.77
N GLY A 213 0.41 64.46 35.71
CA GLY A 213 1.88 64.36 35.75
C GLY A 213 2.43 63.00 36.19
N GLY A 214 3.41 62.39 35.53
CA GLY A 214 4.34 62.92 34.55
C GLY A 214 5.74 62.39 34.86
N SER A 215 6.21 61.49 33.99
CA SER A 215 7.61 61.31 33.58
C SER A 215 8.64 60.73 34.57
N GLY A 216 9.37 59.73 34.07
CA GLY A 216 10.84 59.79 34.10
C GLY A 216 11.59 58.62 34.71
N SER A 217 12.06 57.74 33.83
CA SER A 217 13.44 57.23 33.72
C SER A 217 14.15 56.55 34.91
N GLY A 218 14.68 55.36 34.62
CA GLY A 218 16.13 55.14 34.74
C GLY A 218 16.63 54.09 35.72
N ASP A 219 17.36 53.12 35.15
CA ASP A 219 18.53 52.39 35.66
C ASP A 219 18.44 51.36 36.80
N GLY A 220 19.09 50.21 36.54
CA GLY A 220 20.23 49.81 37.37
C GLY A 220 20.15 48.47 38.10
N SER A 221 20.60 47.41 37.42
CA SER A 221 21.50 46.33 37.87
C SER A 221 21.56 45.88 39.35
N ASN A 222 21.40 44.56 39.53
CA ASN A 222 22.43 43.61 40.03
C ASN A 222 22.01 42.67 41.19
N ASN A 223 22.10 41.36 40.90
CA ASN A 223 22.61 40.22 41.68
C ASN A 223 22.14 39.92 43.12
N GLY A 224 21.90 38.63 43.39
CA GLY A 224 21.98 38.05 44.74
C GLY A 224 20.97 36.93 44.98
N GLY A 225 21.45 35.69 45.13
CA GLY A 225 20.61 34.49 45.29
C GLY A 225 20.02 34.28 46.70
N SER A 226 19.09 33.31 46.81
CA SER A 226 19.05 32.20 47.79
C SER A 226 17.62 31.66 47.99
N GLY A 227 17.50 30.33 48.14
CA GLY A 227 16.31 29.59 48.61
C GLY A 227 16.34 28.15 48.08
N SER A 228 16.85 27.16 48.83
CA SER A 228 16.14 26.35 49.86
C SER A 228 14.92 25.62 49.27
N GLY A 229 14.72 24.30 49.32
CA GLY A 229 15.32 23.18 50.02
C GLY A 229 14.25 22.07 50.11
N SER A 230 14.62 20.79 50.06
CA SER A 230 13.87 19.69 50.69
C SER A 230 14.70 18.42 50.67
N ASP A 231 15.03 17.97 51.87
CA ASP A 231 15.77 16.77 52.21
C ASP A 231 14.89 15.51 52.24
N SER A 232 15.61 14.37 52.17
CA SER A 232 15.42 13.10 52.91
C SER A 232 15.00 11.84 52.12
N PRO A 233 15.45 10.63 52.53
CA PRO A 233 16.68 10.05 51.99
C PRO A 233 16.56 8.57 51.52
N VAL A 234 17.63 8.11 50.86
CA VAL A 234 17.96 6.73 50.42
C VAL A 234 18.51 5.90 51.61
N PRO A 235 18.53 4.55 51.57
CA PRO A 235 19.74 3.83 51.12
C PRO A 235 19.45 2.55 50.28
N THR A 236 20.05 2.35 49.10
CA THR A 236 21.38 1.76 48.77
C THR A 236 21.34 0.23 48.58
N GLY A 237 21.74 -0.22 47.37
CA GLY A 237 22.02 -1.62 47.07
C GLY A 237 22.62 -1.80 45.67
N ILE A 238 23.95 -1.75 45.59
CA ILE A 238 24.79 -1.88 44.39
C ILE A 238 24.95 -3.36 44.00
N GLN A 239 24.95 -3.69 42.70
CA GLN A 239 25.99 -4.50 42.02
C GLN A 239 25.65 -4.80 40.54
N THR A 240 26.62 -4.56 39.66
CA THR A 240 26.79 -5.24 38.35
C THR A 240 28.05 -6.10 38.47
N PRO A 241 28.11 -7.30 37.85
CA PRO A 241 28.88 -7.42 36.61
C PRO A 241 28.25 -8.37 35.56
N ALA A 242 28.77 -8.27 34.33
CA ALA A 242 28.39 -9.00 33.10
C ALA A 242 29.02 -10.42 32.99
N PRO A 243 29.21 -11.03 31.80
CA PRO A 243 28.27 -11.80 30.97
C PRO A 243 28.73 -13.27 30.74
N THR A 244 27.84 -14.25 30.50
CA THR A 244 28.13 -15.48 29.73
C THR A 244 26.90 -16.40 29.60
N GLY A 245 26.65 -16.95 28.40
CA GLY A 245 25.61 -17.95 28.18
C GLY A 245 25.36 -18.27 26.69
N THR A 246 26.25 -19.03 26.10
CA THR A 246 26.18 -19.64 24.75
C THR A 246 25.08 -20.74 24.69
N PRO A 247 24.46 -21.04 23.52
CA PRO A 247 23.20 -21.78 23.44
C PRO A 247 23.36 -23.31 23.41
N THR A 248 22.37 -24.01 23.95
CA THR A 248 22.21 -25.47 23.79
C THR A 248 21.16 -25.79 22.73
N ALA A 249 21.60 -26.56 21.74
CA ALA A 249 20.80 -27.13 20.66
C ALA A 249 19.95 -28.33 21.14
N GLY A 250 18.82 -28.60 20.46
CA GLY A 250 18.09 -29.86 20.66
C GLY A 250 16.73 -30.00 19.96
N SER A 251 16.75 -30.16 18.62
CA SER A 251 15.86 -31.00 17.79
C SER A 251 14.35 -30.70 17.63
N PRO A 252 13.69 -31.21 16.57
CA PRO A 252 14.13 -31.39 15.19
C PRO A 252 13.22 -30.68 14.17
N ALA A 253 13.80 -30.37 13.00
CA ALA A 253 13.12 -29.83 11.84
C ALA A 253 12.10 -30.83 11.26
N SER A 254 10.84 -30.41 11.16
CA SER A 254 9.86 -31.03 10.27
C SER A 254 10.27 -30.75 8.83
N THR A 255 10.80 -31.78 8.18
CA THR A 255 11.10 -31.82 6.75
C THR A 255 9.79 -31.95 5.99
N GLU A 256 9.14 -30.83 5.68
CA GLU A 256 8.06 -30.85 4.70
C GLU A 256 8.65 -30.87 3.28
N SER A 257 8.28 -31.92 2.57
CA SER A 257 8.74 -32.22 1.23
C SER A 257 8.26 -31.15 0.26
N VAL A 258 9.20 -30.56 -0.48
CA VAL A 258 8.91 -29.73 -1.64
C VAL A 258 8.30 -30.64 -2.71
N VAL A 259 6.97 -30.70 -2.76
CA VAL A 259 6.25 -31.18 -3.93
C VAL A 259 6.36 -30.10 -5.00
N THR A 260 7.38 -30.25 -5.85
CA THR A 260 7.48 -29.54 -7.12
C THR A 260 6.31 -30.00 -7.99
N ALA A 261 5.18 -29.30 -7.90
CA ALA A 261 4.09 -29.44 -8.85
C ALA A 261 4.61 -28.96 -10.20
N SER A 262 5.11 -29.91 -10.99
CA SER A 262 5.42 -29.71 -12.40
C SER A 262 4.09 -29.43 -13.10
N ALA A 263 3.89 -28.19 -13.53
CA ALA A 263 2.82 -27.87 -14.47
C ALA A 263 2.99 -28.79 -15.69
N PRO A 264 1.92 -29.43 -16.20
CA PRO A 264 2.02 -30.19 -17.42
C PRO A 264 2.40 -29.22 -18.53
N LYS A 265 3.60 -29.42 -19.08
CA LYS A 265 4.04 -28.78 -20.31
C LYS A 265 3.03 -29.17 -21.38
N LEU A 266 2.14 -28.24 -21.73
CA LEU A 266 1.17 -28.41 -22.81
C LEU A 266 1.96 -28.45 -24.12
N LEU A 267 2.45 -29.63 -24.49
CA LEU A 267 2.96 -29.93 -25.82
C LEU A 267 1.76 -29.83 -26.77
N ALA A 268 1.62 -28.67 -27.41
CA ALA A 268 0.75 -28.54 -28.56
C ALA A 268 1.21 -29.58 -29.61
N PRO A 269 0.34 -30.49 -30.08
CA PRO A 269 0.73 -31.45 -31.11
C PRO A 269 1.03 -30.69 -32.40
N SER A 270 2.28 -30.77 -32.87
CA SER A 270 2.76 -30.24 -34.14
C SER A 270 2.27 -31.06 -35.34
N SER A 271 0.96 -31.29 -35.42
CA SER A 271 0.33 -32.12 -36.47
C SER A 271 -1.00 -31.53 -36.92
N LEU A 272 -1.02 -30.26 -37.34
CA LEU A 272 -2.15 -29.72 -38.11
C LEU A 272 -1.73 -28.53 -38.99
N VAL A 273 -0.69 -28.71 -39.80
CA VAL A 273 -0.39 -27.82 -40.94
C VAL A 273 -0.10 -28.69 -42.15
N LEU A 274 -1.14 -29.31 -42.73
CA LEU A 274 -1.08 -29.83 -44.09
C LEU A 274 -2.49 -30.15 -44.62
N ALA A 275 -3.31 -29.14 -44.95
CA ALA A 275 -4.49 -29.32 -45.81
C ALA A 275 -5.18 -28.01 -46.22
N VAL A 276 -4.50 -27.03 -46.80
CA VAL A 276 -5.16 -26.07 -47.71
C VAL A 276 -4.14 -25.62 -48.76
N GLY A 277 -4.13 -26.25 -49.93
CA GLY A 277 -3.20 -25.89 -51.00
C GLY A 277 -3.14 -26.85 -52.18
N ALA A 278 -4.28 -27.40 -52.60
CA ALA A 278 -4.39 -28.14 -53.85
C ALA A 278 -5.77 -27.92 -54.47
N ALA A 279 -5.99 -26.70 -54.98
CA ALA A 279 -7.12 -26.39 -55.83
C ALA A 279 -6.77 -25.23 -56.77
N LEU A 280 -5.74 -25.42 -57.60
CA LEU A 280 -5.60 -24.64 -58.84
C LEU A 280 -4.60 -25.32 -59.79
N LEU A 281 -5.03 -26.40 -60.44
CA LEU A 281 -4.54 -26.79 -61.77
C LEU A 281 -5.50 -27.87 -62.31
N LEU A 282 -6.57 -27.43 -62.98
CA LEU A 282 -7.33 -28.16 -64.00
C LEU A 282 -8.50 -27.27 -64.42
N LEU A 283 -8.18 -26.30 -65.29
CA LEU A 283 -9.00 -25.73 -66.39
C LEU A 283 -8.21 -24.55 -66.99
#